data_AF-A0A935X6L1-F1
#
_entry.id   AF-A0A935X6L1-F1
#
_cell.length_a   1.000
_cell.length_b   1.000
_cell.length_c   1.000
_cell.angle_alpha   90.00
_cell.angle_beta   90.00
_cell.angle_gamma   90.00
#
_symmetry.space_group_name_H-M   'P 1'
#
loop_
_entity.id
_entity.type
_entity.pdbx_description
1 polymer ?
#
loop_
_entity_poly.entity_id
_entity_poly.type
_entity_poly.pdbx_seq_one_letter_code
_entity_poly.pdbx_strand_id
1 'polypeptide(L)'
;MRKAFGTRKASFQRPILSTLPCVKDAIRTTFGVPAESQGSYAEPQVVERTHVKFKLLVRLDPSATKEPAETSRTVRYEFYHRSDTETGVNFDVDFKGALRDEWLEQAFIPLEQCGANMLR
;
A
#
# COMPACT_ATOMS: atom_id res chain seq x y z
N MET A 1 -17.31 10.33 -9.34
CA MET A 1 -16.47 9.17 -9.74
C MET A 1 -15.00 9.53 -9.54
N ARG A 2 -14.34 9.01 -8.50
CA ARG A 2 -12.90 9.25 -8.28
C ARG A 2 -12.13 8.42 -9.32
N LYS A 3 -11.47 9.09 -10.27
CA LYS A 3 -10.58 8.45 -11.24
C LYS A 3 -9.51 7.67 -10.47
N ALA A 4 -9.30 6.40 -10.82
CA ALA A 4 -8.19 5.62 -10.33
C ALA A 4 -6.88 6.27 -10.81
N PHE A 5 -6.22 7.05 -9.95
CA PHE A 5 -4.91 7.61 -10.25
C PHE A 5 -3.89 6.46 -10.25
N GLY A 6 -3.22 6.25 -11.39
CA GLY A 6 -2.39 5.10 -11.75
C GLY A 6 -1.76 4.31 -10.60
N THR A 7 -2.38 3.18 -10.27
CA THR A 7 -1.90 2.22 -9.28
C THR A 7 -0.66 1.50 -9.79
N ARG A 8 0.44 1.52 -9.02
CA ARG A 8 1.59 0.65 -9.25
C ARG A 8 1.36 -0.72 -8.58
N LYS A 9 2.06 -1.73 -9.07
CA LYS A 9 1.90 -3.11 -8.61
C LYS A 9 3.22 -3.69 -8.16
N ALA A 10 3.16 -4.50 -7.12
CA ALA A 10 4.27 -5.29 -6.63
C ALA A 10 3.78 -6.68 -6.21
N SER A 11 4.69 -7.62 -5.99
CA SER A 11 4.37 -8.92 -5.40
C SER A 11 5.41 -9.39 -4.41
N PHE A 12 4.95 -10.25 -3.50
CA PHE A 12 5.79 -10.99 -2.54
C PHE A 12 5.64 -12.48 -2.79
N GLN A 13 6.74 -13.22 -2.72
CA GLN A 13 6.77 -14.69 -2.75
C GLN A 13 6.48 -15.27 -1.35
N ARG A 14 5.40 -14.79 -0.72
CA ARG A 14 4.88 -15.32 0.55
C ARG A 14 3.41 -14.91 0.75
N PRO A 15 2.67 -15.59 1.65
CA PRO A 15 1.28 -15.27 1.96
C PRO A 15 1.10 -13.87 2.58
N ILE A 16 -0.13 -13.33 2.48
CA ILE A 16 -0.44 -11.96 2.93
C ILE A 16 -0.17 -11.79 4.42
N LEU A 17 -0.62 -12.75 5.24
CA LEU A 17 -0.49 -12.67 6.69
C LEU A 17 0.97 -12.65 7.15
N SER A 18 1.86 -13.30 6.41
CA SER A 18 3.31 -13.27 6.66
C SER A 18 3.98 -11.98 6.15
N THR A 19 3.33 -11.27 5.22
CA THR A 19 3.85 -10.04 4.61
C THR A 19 3.53 -8.81 5.44
N LEU A 20 2.31 -8.73 5.97
CA LEU A 20 1.79 -7.51 6.62
C LEU A 20 2.63 -6.99 7.80
N PRO A 21 3.17 -7.84 8.72
CA PRO A 21 3.96 -7.34 9.84
C PRO A 21 5.21 -6.59 9.37
N CYS A 22 5.98 -7.18 8.45
CA CYS A 22 7.16 -6.55 7.87
C CYS A 22 6.81 -5.21 7.24
N VAL A 23 5.77 -5.17 6.39
CA VAL A 23 5.45 -3.94 5.66
C VAL A 23 4.97 -2.83 6.60
N LYS A 24 4.22 -3.16 7.65
CA LYS A 24 3.81 -2.17 8.66
C LYS A 24 5.02 -1.56 9.39
N ASP A 25 5.99 -2.39 9.77
CA ASP A 25 7.23 -1.92 10.42
C ASP A 25 8.12 -1.11 9.47
N ALA A 26 8.23 -1.53 8.21
CA ALA A 26 8.97 -0.83 7.16
C ALA A 26 8.34 0.53 6.83
N ILE A 27 7.00 0.61 6.75
CA ILE A 27 6.26 1.87 6.60
C ILE A 27 6.58 2.82 7.75
N ARG A 28 6.53 2.34 9.01
CA ARG A 28 6.85 3.15 10.19
C ARG A 28 8.27 3.69 10.12
N THR A 29 9.23 2.85 9.74
CA THR A 29 10.64 3.23 9.63
C THR A 29 10.89 4.22 8.49
N THR A 30 10.22 4.03 7.35
CA THR A 30 10.44 4.82 6.13
C THR A 30 9.77 6.18 6.20
N PHE A 31 8.53 6.26 6.68
CA PHE A 31 7.75 7.50 6.68
C PHE A 31 7.67 8.17 8.05
N GLY A 32 8.18 7.53 9.11
CA GLY A 32 8.08 8.05 10.48
C GLY A 32 6.66 8.03 11.05
N VAL A 33 5.70 7.43 10.35
CA VAL A 33 4.28 7.37 10.72
C VAL A 33 3.75 5.93 10.62
N PRO A 34 2.80 5.52 11.48
CA PRO A 34 2.21 4.20 11.39
C PRO A 34 1.26 4.06 10.19
N ALA A 35 1.09 2.84 9.70
CA ALA A 35 0.02 2.50 8.76
C ALA A 35 -1.30 2.24 9.52
N GLU A 36 -2.39 2.86 9.09
CA GLU A 36 -3.74 2.55 9.55
C GLU A 36 -4.32 1.39 8.72
N SER A 37 -4.87 0.37 9.38
CA SER A 37 -5.63 -0.67 8.67
C SER A 37 -7.04 -0.15 8.38
N GLN A 38 -7.43 -0.12 7.10
CA GLN A 38 -8.78 0.26 6.69
C GLN A 38 -9.74 -0.93 6.56
N GLY A 39 -9.41 -2.03 7.23
CA GLY A 39 -10.17 -3.27 7.21
C GLY A 39 -9.61 -4.33 6.27
N SER A 40 -10.15 -5.53 6.43
CA SER A 40 -10.01 -6.66 5.54
C SER A 40 -11.39 -7.10 5.08
N TYR A 41 -11.49 -7.54 3.83
CA TYR A 41 -12.72 -8.12 3.32
C TYR A 41 -12.41 -9.39 2.55
N ALA A 42 -13.30 -10.36 2.72
CA ALA A 42 -13.30 -11.63 2.04
C ALA A 42 -14.34 -11.54 0.92
N GLU A 43 -13.90 -11.44 -0.33
CA GLU A 43 -14.80 -11.57 -1.48
C GLU A 43 -14.91 -13.06 -1.85
N PRO A 44 -16.10 -13.67 -1.75
CA PRO A 44 -16.31 -14.99 -2.30
C PRO A 44 -16.26 -14.89 -3.83
N GLN A 45 -15.26 -15.50 -4.46
CA GLN A 45 -15.34 -15.79 -5.89
C GLN A 45 -15.93 -17.18 -6.10
N VAL A 46 -16.67 -17.30 -7.21
CA VAL A 46 -17.43 -18.48 -7.64
C VAL A 46 -16.59 -19.74 -7.44
N VAL A 47 -17.04 -20.56 -6.47
CA VAL A 47 -16.53 -21.89 -6.10
C VAL A 47 -15.15 -21.87 -5.42
N GLU A 48 -15.17 -22.03 -4.09
CA GLU A 48 -14.10 -22.54 -3.21
C GLU A 48 -12.87 -21.66 -2.88
N ARG A 49 -12.76 -20.40 -3.35
CA ARG A 49 -11.63 -19.53 -2.94
C ARG A 49 -12.08 -18.20 -2.37
N THR A 50 -11.87 -18.04 -1.06
CA THR A 50 -12.02 -16.77 -0.35
C THR A 50 -10.87 -15.83 -0.71
N HIS A 51 -11.11 -14.83 -1.56
CA HIS A 51 -10.11 -13.81 -1.82
C HIS A 51 -10.06 -12.83 -0.65
N VAL A 52 -9.04 -12.95 0.19
CA VAL A 52 -8.79 -12.00 1.27
C VAL A 52 -8.03 -10.80 0.72
N LYS A 53 -8.57 -9.61 0.96
CA LYS A 53 -7.90 -8.33 0.68
C LYS A 53 -7.66 -7.56 1.97
N PHE A 54 -6.51 -6.91 2.08
CA PHE A 54 -6.14 -6.06 3.21
C PHE A 54 -5.74 -4.68 2.71
N LYS A 55 -6.28 -3.63 3.34
CA LYS A 55 -5.98 -2.24 2.99
C LYS A 55 -5.20 -1.57 4.10
N LEU A 56 -4.08 -0.94 3.74
CA LEU A 56 -3.33 -0.04 4.60
C LEU A 56 -3.40 1.37 4.01
N LEU A 57 -3.66 2.35 4.87
CA LEU A 57 -3.58 3.77 4.56
C LEU A 57 -2.48 4.38 5.42
N VAL A 58 -1.56 5.10 4.79
CA VAL A 58 -0.55 5.89 5.47
C VAL A 58 -0.91 7.35 5.27
N ARG A 59 -1.17 8.06 6.38
CA ARG A 59 -1.35 9.52 6.37
C ARG A 59 0.00 10.15 6.69
N LEU A 60 0.57 10.78 5.68
CA LEU A 60 1.80 11.55 5.80
C LEU A 60 1.38 12.95 6.26
N ASP A 61 0.99 13.08 7.53
CA ASP A 61 0.65 14.38 8.08
C ASP A 61 1.88 15.29 8.00
N PRO A 62 1.75 16.55 7.56
CA PRO A 62 2.83 17.53 7.63
C PRO A 62 3.03 17.96 9.09
N SER A 63 3.55 17.05 9.92
CA SER A 63 3.94 17.36 11.29
C SER A 63 5.31 18.06 11.30
N ALA A 64 5.40 19.22 10.66
CA ALA A 64 6.53 20.15 10.78
C ALA A 64 6.25 21.56 10.23
N THR A 65 5.24 21.74 9.38
CA THR A 65 4.98 23.03 8.72
C THR A 65 3.49 23.32 8.77
N LYS A 66 3.12 24.55 9.13
CA LYS A 66 1.74 25.06 9.19
C LYS A 66 1.10 25.17 7.78
N GLU A 67 1.03 24.07 7.03
CA GLU A 67 0.29 24.00 5.77
C GLU A 67 -1.16 23.53 6.02
N PRO A 68 -2.13 24.08 5.27
CA PRO A 68 -3.55 23.77 5.47
C PRO A 68 -3.91 22.32 5.09
N ALA A 69 -4.92 21.78 5.78
CA ALA A 69 -5.41 20.39 5.68
C ALA A 69 -5.77 19.88 4.27
N GLU A 70 -5.86 20.75 3.26
CA GLU A 70 -6.02 20.37 1.85
C GLU A 70 -4.79 19.65 1.26
N THR A 71 -3.68 19.59 1.99
CA THR A 71 -2.46 18.87 1.63
C THR A 71 -2.30 17.55 2.41
N SER A 72 -3.38 16.89 2.84
CA SER A 72 -3.27 15.55 3.43
C SER A 72 -2.71 14.57 2.38
N ARG A 73 -1.45 14.20 2.56
CA ARG A 73 -0.69 13.31 1.68
C ARG A 73 -0.96 11.88 2.10
N THR A 74 -1.54 11.06 1.23
CA THR A 74 -1.83 9.66 1.60
C THR A 74 -1.19 8.67 0.65
N VAL A 75 -0.68 7.58 1.22
CA VAL A 75 -0.24 6.38 0.48
C VAL A 75 -1.21 5.26 0.80
N ARG A 76 -1.68 4.56 -0.23
CA ARG A 76 -2.59 3.43 -0.09
C ARG A 76 -1.91 2.17 -0.56
N TYR A 77 -2.09 1.11 0.21
CA TYR A 77 -1.65 -0.24 -0.15
C TYR A 77 -2.86 -1.17 -0.05
N GLU A 78 -3.12 -1.93 -1.10
CA GLU A 78 -4.11 -3.00 -1.13
C GLU A 78 -3.39 -4.32 -1.44
N PHE A 79 -3.32 -5.17 -0.43
CA PHE A 79 -2.78 -6.52 -0.52
C PHE A 79 -3.90 -7.46 -0.92
N TYR A 80 -3.63 -8.33 -1.88
CA TYR A 80 -4.58 -9.32 -2.36
C TYR A 80 -3.88 -10.66 -2.56
N HIS A 81 -4.64 -11.73 -2.34
CA HIS A 81 -4.19 -13.09 -2.60
C HIS A 81 -3.99 -13.28 -4.11
N ARG A 82 -2.81 -13.75 -4.53
CA ARG A 82 -2.55 -14.22 -5.90
C ARG A 82 -2.51 -15.74 -5.98
N SER A 83 -1.86 -16.36 -5.00
CA SER A 83 -1.80 -17.82 -4.81
C SER A 83 -1.47 -18.13 -3.34
N ASP A 84 -1.45 -19.41 -2.97
CA ASP A 84 -1.12 -19.85 -1.60
C ASP A 84 0.26 -19.39 -1.14
N THR A 85 1.17 -19.09 -2.07
CA THR A 85 2.54 -18.64 -1.80
C THR A 85 2.83 -17.25 -2.32
N GLU A 86 1.86 -16.54 -2.90
CA GLU A 86 2.09 -15.23 -3.52
C GLU A 86 1.05 -14.19 -3.09
N THR A 87 1.56 -13.03 -2.69
CA THR A 87 0.78 -11.83 -2.40
C THR A 87 1.00 -10.79 -3.48
N GLY A 88 -0.08 -10.30 -4.07
CA GLY A 88 -0.04 -9.09 -4.89
C GLY A 88 -0.31 -7.85 -4.04
N VAL A 89 0.30 -6.73 -4.41
CA VAL A 89 0.06 -5.42 -3.79
C VAL A 89 -0.18 -4.39 -4.88
N ASN A 90 -1.34 -3.77 -4.81
CA ASN A 90 -1.65 -2.54 -5.51
C ASN A 90 -1.28 -1.38 -4.57
N PHE A 91 -0.55 -0.38 -5.06
CA PHE A 91 -0.29 0.81 -4.26
C PHE A 91 -0.44 2.08 -5.08
N ASP A 92 -0.91 3.11 -4.41
CA ASP A 92 -1.11 4.43 -4.99
C ASP A 92 -0.84 5.52 -3.98
N VAL A 93 -0.82 6.73 -4.51
CA VAL A 93 -0.57 7.92 -3.73
C VAL A 93 -1.56 9.02 -4.13
N ASP A 94 -2.10 9.71 -3.14
CA ASP A 94 -3.03 10.82 -3.31
C ASP A 94 -2.24 12.15 -3.33
N PHE A 95 -1.32 12.28 -4.29
CA PHE A 95 -0.56 13.49 -4.58
C PHE A 95 -0.95 14.05 -5.95
N LYS A 96 -0.85 15.37 -6.11
CA LYS A 96 -1.04 16.07 -7.39
C LYS A 96 0.31 16.52 -7.98
N GLY A 97 0.43 16.51 -9.31
CA GLY A 97 1.57 17.08 -10.04
C GLY A 97 2.83 16.20 -10.07
N ALA A 98 3.98 16.81 -10.40
CA ALA A 98 5.27 16.12 -10.60
C ALA A 98 5.76 15.32 -9.39
N LEU A 99 5.35 15.73 -8.18
CA LEU A 99 5.66 15.02 -6.93
C LEU A 99 5.10 13.58 -6.91
N ARG A 100 4.08 13.29 -7.72
CA ARG A 100 3.42 11.98 -7.70
C ARG A 100 4.35 10.82 -8.03
N ASP A 101 5.19 10.95 -9.06
CA ASP A 101 6.01 9.84 -9.52
C ASP A 101 7.19 9.58 -8.57
N GLU A 102 7.81 10.64 -8.05
CA GLU A 102 8.81 10.55 -6.98
C GLU A 102 8.23 9.84 -5.76
N TRP A 103 7.02 10.24 -5.34
CA TRP A 103 6.37 9.62 -4.20
C TRP A 103 5.89 8.19 -4.46
N LEU A 104 5.62 7.80 -5.71
CA LEU A 104 5.37 6.39 -6.05
C LEU A 104 6.63 5.54 -5.88
N GLU A 105 7.81 6.07 -6.21
CA GLU A 105 9.07 5.38 -5.89
C GLU A 105 9.26 5.28 -4.37
N GLN A 106 9.02 6.37 -3.62
CA GLN A 106 9.07 6.36 -2.16
C GLN A 106 8.07 5.35 -1.54
N ALA A 107 6.87 5.26 -2.11
CA ALA A 107 5.84 4.31 -1.68
C ALA A 107 6.27 2.84 -1.87
N PHE A 108 7.18 2.57 -2.80
CA PHE A 108 7.70 1.23 -3.04
C PHE A 108 8.81 0.81 -2.06
N ILE A 109 9.61 1.75 -1.54
CA ILE A 109 10.72 1.48 -0.61
C ILE A 109 10.34 0.51 0.53
N PRO A 110 9.26 0.71 1.31
CA PRO A 110 8.93 -0.22 2.40
C PRO A 110 8.49 -1.61 1.89
N LEU A 111 7.98 -1.71 0.66
CA LEU A 111 7.67 -3.00 0.03
C LEU A 111 8.97 -3.72 -0.35
N GLU A 112 9.91 -3.00 -0.97
CA GLU A 112 11.22 -3.50 -1.37
C GLU A 112 12.05 -3.99 -0.17
N GLN A 113 12.08 -3.22 0.93
CA GLN A 113 12.73 -3.62 2.20
C GLN A 113 12.20 -4.96 2.73
N CYS A 114 10.95 -5.29 2.39
CA CYS A 114 10.29 -6.52 2.76
C CYS A 114 10.38 -7.62 1.68
N GLY A 115 11.15 -7.41 0.62
CA GLY A 115 11.37 -8.38 -0.46
C GLY A 115 10.30 -8.37 -1.55
N ALA A 116 9.57 -7.26 -1.73
CA ALA A 116 8.66 -7.13 -2.86
C ALA A 116 9.43 -6.95 -4.17
N ASN A 117 8.87 -7.49 -5.25
CA ASN A 117 9.32 -7.21 -6.61
C ASN A 117 8.30 -6.29 -7.30
N MET A 118 8.76 -5.20 -7.91
CA MET A 118 7.89 -4.34 -8.69
C MET A 118 7.43 -5.08 -9.95
N LEU A 119 6.14 -5.03 -10.23
CA LEU A 119 5.55 -5.59 -11.44
C LEU A 119 5.53 -4.49 -12.51
N ARG A 120 6.02 -4.84 -13.71
CA ARG A 120 6.00 -3.96 -14.89
C ARG A 120 4.59 -3.84 -15.48
#